data_AF-A0A7Z9KGD0-F1
#
_entry.id   AF-A0A7Z9KGD0-F1
#
_cell.length_a   1.000
_cell.length_b   1.000
_cell.length_c   1.000
_cell.angle_alpha   90.00
_cell.angle_beta   90.00
_cell.angle_gamma   90.00
#
_symmetry.space_group_name_H-M   'P 1'
#
loop_
_entity.id
_entity.type
_entity.pdbx_description
1 polymer ?
#
loop_
_entity_poly.entity_id
_entity_poly.type
_entity_poly.pdbx_seq_one_letter_code
_entity_poly.pdbx_strand_id
1 'polypeptide(L)'
;MQTPVFWNEHGIAARLLNPASVLFGAVGRWRWRWTNPVSANIPVLCVGNLVAGGAGKTPVALSLASRLRASGYATHFLSRGYGGAVRGPHRVDNDCDGPANVGDEALLLAAVSPTWVARNRVAGARAAALAGAEVIVMDDGFQNPSLLKDLSVVVIDGAYGFGNQRLIPAGPLRESVVDGLARADAVVILGADQVGVREQIPKHLLVLTGQIVAGPERLKLVGRRAVAFAGI
;
A
#
# COMPACT_ATOMS: atom_id res chain seq x y z
N MET A 1 -11.58 -6.08 8.25
CA MET A 1 -10.91 -7.02 9.20
C MET A 1 -10.38 -6.24 10.39
N GLN A 2 -10.86 -6.51 11.62
CA GLN A 2 -10.34 -5.87 12.84
C GLN A 2 -8.97 -6.46 13.20
N THR A 3 -7.97 -5.61 13.40
CA THR A 3 -6.63 -6.02 13.84
C THR A 3 -6.66 -6.40 15.33
N PRO A 4 -5.93 -7.44 15.76
CA PRO A 4 -5.87 -7.82 17.18
C PRO A 4 -5.35 -6.68 18.07
N VAL A 5 -6.01 -6.44 19.21
CA VAL A 5 -5.65 -5.36 20.16
C VAL A 5 -4.20 -5.51 20.66
N PHE A 6 -3.73 -6.74 20.85
CA PHE A 6 -2.36 -7.00 21.32
C PHE A 6 -1.26 -6.64 20.31
N TRP A 7 -1.59 -6.25 19.07
CA TRP A 7 -0.60 -5.72 18.13
C TRP A 7 -0.07 -4.33 18.52
N ASN A 8 -0.75 -3.65 19.46
CA ASN A 8 -0.31 -2.37 20.00
C ASN A 8 0.39 -2.54 21.36
N GLU A 9 0.38 -3.73 21.95
CA GLU A 9 0.88 -3.99 23.30
C GLU A 9 1.98 -5.05 23.32
N HIS A 10 2.90 -4.94 24.27
CA HIS A 10 4.00 -5.90 24.47
C HIS A 10 3.63 -7.06 25.42
N GLY A 11 2.36 -7.48 25.37
CA GLY A 11 1.76 -8.46 26.27
C GLY A 11 2.28 -9.90 26.10
N ILE A 12 1.88 -10.76 27.04
CA ILE A 12 2.29 -12.19 27.09
C ILE A 12 1.87 -12.92 25.80
N ALA A 13 0.65 -12.66 25.30
CA ALA A 13 0.16 -13.23 24.05
C ALA A 13 1.09 -12.94 22.88
N ALA A 14 1.52 -11.68 22.72
CA ALA A 14 2.49 -11.31 21.68
C ALA A 14 3.85 -11.99 21.88
N ARG A 15 4.28 -12.29 23.11
CA ARG A 15 5.56 -12.96 23.38
C ARG A 15 5.51 -14.44 23.01
N LEU A 16 4.39 -15.12 23.32
CA LEU A 16 4.18 -16.52 22.97
C LEU A 16 4.14 -16.73 21.44
N LEU A 17 3.65 -15.74 20.68
CA LEU A 17 3.63 -15.78 19.22
C LEU A 17 4.94 -15.38 18.53
N ASN A 18 5.96 -14.95 19.30
CA ASN A 18 7.21 -14.46 18.73
C ASN A 18 7.98 -15.52 17.91
N PRO A 19 8.08 -16.80 18.32
CA PRO A 19 8.75 -17.82 17.51
C PRO A 19 8.14 -17.97 16.10
N ALA A 20 6.80 -17.94 16.02
CA ALA A 20 6.09 -17.97 14.73
C ALA A 20 6.40 -16.72 13.88
N SER A 21 6.57 -15.58 14.53
CA SER A 21 6.88 -14.30 13.88
C SER A 21 8.31 -14.28 13.32
N VAL A 22 9.26 -14.88 14.04
CA VAL A 22 10.64 -15.08 13.55
C VAL A 22 10.66 -15.98 12.31
N LEU A 23 9.92 -17.10 12.36
CA LEU A 23 9.81 -18.00 11.21
C LEU A 23 9.18 -17.28 10.00
N PHE A 24 8.10 -16.53 10.22
CA PHE A 24 7.45 -15.73 9.18
C PHE A 24 8.43 -14.74 8.53
N GLY A 25 9.21 -14.01 9.33
CA GLY A 25 10.23 -13.10 8.84
C GLY A 25 11.37 -13.80 8.07
N ALA A 26 11.78 -14.99 8.51
CA ALA A 26 12.78 -15.78 7.82
C ALA A 26 12.29 -16.26 6.44
N VAL A 27 11.04 -16.73 6.35
CA VAL A 27 10.41 -17.10 5.07
C VAL A 27 10.28 -15.88 4.16
N GLY A 28 9.92 -14.71 4.70
CA GLY A 28 9.90 -13.46 3.94
C GLY A 28 11.25 -13.13 3.32
N ARG A 29 12.31 -13.10 4.13
CA ARG A 29 13.70 -12.85 3.67
C ARG A 29 14.17 -13.89 2.66
N TRP A 30 13.82 -15.16 2.88
CA TRP A 30 14.10 -16.23 1.93
C TRP A 30 13.42 -15.95 0.59
N ARG A 31 12.12 -15.64 0.57
CA ARG A 31 11.41 -15.32 -0.68
C ARG A 31 12.06 -14.16 -1.45
N TRP A 32 12.51 -13.11 -0.77
CA TRP A 32 13.24 -12.01 -1.42
C TRP A 32 14.57 -12.45 -2.03
N ARG A 33 15.36 -13.23 -1.30
CA ARG A 33 16.67 -13.72 -1.78
C ARG A 33 16.57 -14.61 -3.02
N TRP A 34 15.48 -15.38 -3.14
CA TRP A 34 15.31 -16.38 -4.20
C TRP A 34 14.42 -15.92 -5.35
N THR A 35 13.92 -14.68 -5.32
CA THR A 35 13.12 -14.12 -6.42
C THR A 35 13.95 -13.10 -7.18
N ASN A 36 14.16 -13.37 -8.48
CA ASN A 36 14.72 -12.37 -9.38
C ASN A 36 13.60 -11.42 -9.83
N PRO A 37 13.69 -10.10 -9.55
CA PRO A 37 12.69 -9.15 -10.00
C PRO A 37 12.73 -9.01 -11.52
N VAL A 38 11.54 -8.94 -12.12
CA VAL A 38 11.37 -8.79 -13.57
C VAL A 38 10.94 -7.35 -13.86
N SER A 39 11.58 -6.70 -14.83
CA SER A 39 11.17 -5.38 -15.32
C SER A 39 9.92 -5.46 -16.21
N ALA A 40 9.07 -4.46 -16.12
CA ALA A 40 7.94 -4.25 -17.03
C ALA A 40 8.31 -3.42 -18.27
N ASN A 41 9.59 -3.01 -18.40
CA ASN A 41 10.12 -2.10 -19.43
C ASN A 41 9.50 -0.68 -19.41
N ILE A 42 8.75 -0.35 -18.36
CA ILE A 42 8.26 0.99 -18.05
C ILE A 42 8.43 1.25 -16.55
N PRO A 43 8.57 2.51 -16.11
CA PRO A 43 8.72 2.85 -14.70
C PRO A 43 7.55 2.34 -13.82
N VAL A 44 7.89 1.71 -12.70
CA VAL A 44 6.96 1.23 -11.66
C VAL A 44 7.24 1.94 -10.35
N LEU A 45 6.32 2.81 -9.93
CA LEU A 45 6.34 3.49 -8.65
C LEU A 45 5.44 2.72 -7.67
N CYS A 46 6.03 2.16 -6.63
CA CYS A 46 5.31 1.39 -5.62
C CYS A 46 4.95 2.27 -4.43
N VAL A 47 3.67 2.27 -4.04
CA VAL A 47 3.19 2.83 -2.78
C VAL A 47 2.79 1.67 -1.89
N GLY A 48 3.37 1.59 -0.71
CA GLY A 48 3.13 0.49 0.21
C GLY A 48 3.27 0.86 1.66
N ASN A 49 3.17 -0.13 2.54
CA ASN A 49 3.37 0.04 3.98
C ASN A 49 4.06 -1.20 4.55
N LEU A 50 4.54 -1.08 5.80
CA LEU A 50 5.17 -2.19 6.52
C LEU A 50 4.20 -2.87 7.49
N VAL A 51 3.09 -2.23 7.85
CA VAL A 51 2.09 -2.73 8.82
C VAL A 51 0.86 -3.31 8.12
N ALA A 52 0.28 -4.37 8.65
CA ALA A 52 -1.02 -4.85 8.23
C ALA A 52 -2.12 -3.94 8.80
N GLY A 53 -2.80 -3.24 7.91
CA GLY A 53 -3.83 -2.26 8.24
C GLY A 53 -3.88 -1.13 7.22
N GLY A 54 -4.84 -0.22 7.41
CA GLY A 54 -5.00 0.96 6.57
C GLY A 54 -4.03 2.07 6.94
N ALA A 55 -2.79 2.03 6.43
CA ALA A 55 -1.82 3.12 6.61
C ALA A 55 -2.05 4.34 5.67
N GLY A 56 -3.23 4.43 5.04
CA GLY A 56 -3.54 5.51 4.07
C GLY A 56 -2.70 5.48 2.79
N LYS A 57 -2.32 4.28 2.31
CA LYS A 57 -1.60 4.07 1.04
C LYS A 57 -2.36 4.61 -0.17
N THR A 58 -3.64 4.25 -0.28
CA THR A 58 -4.46 4.55 -1.45
C THR A 58 -4.60 6.06 -1.71
N PRO A 59 -4.84 6.93 -0.69
CA PRO A 59 -4.74 8.39 -0.87
C PRO A 59 -3.38 8.87 -1.42
N VAL A 60 -2.27 8.28 -0.98
CA VAL A 60 -0.93 8.63 -1.47
C VAL A 60 -0.75 8.16 -2.92
N ALA A 61 -1.21 6.95 -3.26
CA ALA A 61 -1.20 6.43 -4.63
C ALA A 61 -2.02 7.32 -5.58
N LEU A 62 -3.23 7.73 -5.17
CA LEU A 62 -4.07 8.67 -5.91
C LEU A 62 -3.39 10.02 -6.13
N SER A 63 -2.78 10.59 -5.08
CA SER A 63 -2.06 11.86 -5.15
C SER A 63 -0.88 11.79 -6.12
N LEU A 64 -0.09 10.70 -6.04
CA LEU A 64 1.05 10.45 -6.92
C LEU A 64 0.61 10.33 -8.39
N ALA A 65 -0.39 9.49 -8.66
CA ALA A 65 -0.89 9.30 -10.02
C ALA A 65 -1.49 10.59 -10.60
N SER A 66 -2.22 11.37 -9.78
CA SER A 66 -2.78 12.66 -10.21
C SER A 66 -1.68 13.63 -10.64
N ARG A 67 -0.56 13.68 -9.91
CA ARG A 67 0.61 14.51 -10.27
C ARG A 67 1.28 14.04 -11.55
N LEU A 68 1.48 12.73 -11.72
CA LEU A 68 2.08 12.18 -12.94
C LEU A 68 1.20 12.47 -14.17
N ARG A 69 -0.12 12.32 -14.04
CA ARG A 69 -1.07 12.67 -15.10
C ARG A 69 -1.08 14.15 -15.42
N ALA A 70 -1.01 15.02 -14.40
CA ALA A 70 -0.90 16.46 -14.61
C ALA A 70 0.39 16.85 -15.35
N SER A 71 1.45 16.04 -15.21
CA SER A 71 2.69 16.16 -15.97
C SER A 71 2.64 15.52 -17.37
N GLY A 72 1.49 14.99 -17.80
CA GLY A 72 1.28 14.44 -19.14
C GLY A 72 1.53 12.94 -19.31
N TYR A 73 1.91 12.22 -18.26
CA TYR A 73 2.20 10.78 -18.37
C TYR A 73 0.93 9.93 -18.37
N ALA A 74 0.85 8.96 -19.29
CA ALA A 74 -0.17 7.92 -19.31
C ALA A 74 -0.01 6.97 -18.11
N THR A 75 -0.57 7.38 -16.97
CA THR A 75 -0.38 6.68 -15.69
C THR A 75 -1.45 5.63 -15.49
N HIS A 76 -1.06 4.39 -15.16
CA HIS A 76 -1.99 3.31 -14.83
C HIS A 76 -1.73 2.79 -13.42
N PHE A 77 -2.78 2.33 -12.74
CA PHE A 77 -2.64 1.67 -11.45
C PHE A 77 -2.48 0.16 -11.61
N LEU A 78 -1.74 -0.45 -10.67
CA LEU A 78 -1.65 -1.89 -10.52
C LEU A 78 -1.96 -2.29 -9.08
N SER A 79 -2.98 -3.11 -8.88
CA SER A 79 -3.43 -3.59 -7.56
C SER A 79 -3.59 -5.11 -7.53
N ARG A 80 -3.73 -5.68 -6.32
CA ARG A 80 -3.97 -7.13 -6.11
C ARG A 80 -5.39 -7.54 -6.43
N GLY A 81 -6.30 -6.58 -6.33
CA GLY A 81 -7.72 -6.86 -6.17
C GLY A 81 -7.97 -7.58 -4.86
N TYR A 82 -7.51 -7.00 -3.74
CA TYR A 82 -7.78 -7.58 -2.43
C TYR A 82 -9.30 -7.63 -2.19
N GLY A 83 -9.79 -8.76 -1.66
CA GLY A 83 -11.23 -9.02 -1.53
C GLY A 83 -11.93 -9.44 -2.82
N GLY A 84 -11.31 -9.27 -3.99
CA GLY A 84 -11.86 -9.64 -5.29
C GLY A 84 -11.58 -11.10 -5.70
N ALA A 85 -12.50 -11.68 -6.47
CA ALA A 85 -12.37 -13.00 -7.07
C ALA A 85 -11.41 -13.04 -8.28
N VAL A 86 -11.30 -11.93 -9.02
CA VAL A 86 -10.51 -11.85 -10.25
C VAL A 86 -9.02 -12.00 -9.93
N ARG A 87 -8.36 -12.93 -10.62
CA ARG A 87 -6.90 -13.17 -10.46
C ARG A 87 -6.05 -12.33 -11.40
N GLY A 88 -6.62 -11.87 -12.51
CA GLY A 88 -5.97 -11.04 -13.52
C GLY A 88 -4.98 -11.76 -14.45
N PRO A 89 -4.30 -11.01 -15.35
CA PRO A 89 -4.41 -9.56 -15.51
C PRO A 89 -5.78 -9.14 -16.06
N HIS A 90 -6.44 -8.20 -15.37
CA HIS A 90 -7.76 -7.69 -15.72
C HIS A 90 -7.75 -6.17 -15.61
N ARG A 91 -8.21 -5.48 -16.65
CA ARG A 91 -8.43 -4.03 -16.58
C ARG A 91 -9.81 -3.80 -15.99
N VAL A 92 -9.86 -3.09 -14.88
CA VAL A 92 -11.11 -2.79 -14.17
C VAL A 92 -12.00 -1.91 -15.04
N ASP A 93 -13.27 -2.27 -15.12
CA ASP A 93 -14.34 -1.52 -15.76
C ASP A 93 -15.38 -1.15 -14.70
N ASN A 94 -15.50 0.13 -14.36
CA ASN A 94 -16.42 0.59 -13.30
C ASN A 94 -17.90 0.41 -13.63
N ASP A 95 -18.26 0.21 -14.90
CA ASP A 95 -19.66 -0.01 -15.31
C ASP A 95 -20.06 -1.48 -15.20
N CYS A 96 -19.09 -2.39 -15.25
CA CYS A 96 -19.31 -3.84 -15.31
C CYS A 96 -18.79 -4.60 -14.09
N ASP A 97 -17.73 -4.12 -13.44
CA ASP A 97 -17.11 -4.78 -12.29
C ASP A 97 -17.71 -4.31 -10.96
N GLY A 98 -18.00 -5.27 -10.09
CA GLY A 98 -18.37 -5.03 -8.70
C GLY A 98 -17.22 -5.32 -7.71
N PRO A 99 -17.36 -4.90 -6.45
CA PRO A 99 -16.37 -5.16 -5.39
C PRO A 99 -16.03 -6.64 -5.21
N ALA A 100 -16.99 -7.53 -5.39
CA ALA A 100 -16.77 -8.99 -5.30
C ALA A 100 -15.79 -9.51 -6.37
N ASN A 101 -15.70 -8.83 -7.51
CA ASN A 101 -14.82 -9.23 -8.61
C ASN A 101 -13.43 -8.63 -8.44
N VAL A 102 -13.34 -7.32 -8.27
CA VAL A 102 -12.07 -6.58 -8.36
C VAL A 102 -11.61 -5.97 -7.04
N GLY A 103 -12.48 -5.92 -6.02
CA GLY A 103 -12.24 -5.25 -4.74
C GLY A 103 -12.56 -3.75 -4.77
N ASP A 104 -13.00 -3.21 -3.62
CA ASP A 104 -13.39 -1.79 -3.47
C ASP A 104 -12.25 -0.83 -3.83
N GLU A 105 -11.03 -1.14 -3.39
CA GLU A 105 -9.85 -0.31 -3.67
C GLU A 105 -9.58 -0.21 -5.18
N ALA A 106 -9.80 -1.28 -5.94
CA ALA A 106 -9.55 -1.28 -7.38
C ALA A 106 -10.56 -0.41 -8.14
N LEU A 107 -11.84 -0.42 -7.73
CA LEU A 107 -12.88 0.45 -8.30
C LEU A 107 -12.58 1.92 -7.99
N LEU A 108 -12.16 2.21 -6.75
CA LEU A 108 -11.78 3.55 -6.33
C LEU A 108 -10.60 4.11 -7.15
N LEU A 109 -9.58 3.28 -7.42
CA LEU A 109 -8.47 3.66 -8.31
C LEU A 109 -8.92 3.82 -9.76
N ALA A 110 -9.79 2.92 -10.25
CA ALA A 110 -10.31 2.93 -11.61
C ALA A 110 -11.15 4.18 -11.94
N ALA A 111 -11.79 4.76 -10.93
CA ALA A 111 -12.52 6.02 -11.07
C ALA A 111 -11.61 7.22 -11.42
N VAL A 112 -10.30 7.12 -11.18
CA VAL A 112 -9.33 8.19 -11.44
C VAL A 112 -8.45 7.87 -12.64
N SER A 113 -7.98 6.64 -12.77
CA SER A 113 -7.08 6.22 -13.86
C SER A 113 -7.26 4.75 -14.21
N PRO A 114 -6.95 4.31 -15.46
CA PRO A 114 -7.01 2.90 -15.81
C PRO A 114 -6.26 2.04 -14.78
N THR A 115 -6.96 1.03 -14.27
CA THR A 115 -6.50 0.22 -13.14
C THR A 115 -6.48 -1.25 -13.52
N TRP A 116 -5.39 -1.92 -13.16
CA TRP A 116 -5.19 -3.34 -13.44
C TRP A 116 -5.18 -4.13 -12.14
N VAL A 117 -5.99 -5.19 -12.09
CA VAL A 117 -5.96 -6.20 -11.03
C VAL A 117 -5.18 -7.40 -11.53
N ALA A 118 -4.12 -7.80 -10.82
CA ALA A 118 -3.36 -9.00 -11.17
C ALA A 118 -2.60 -9.58 -9.96
N ARG A 119 -2.90 -10.82 -9.56
CA ARG A 119 -2.11 -11.54 -8.54
C ARG A 119 -0.65 -11.72 -8.97
N ASN A 120 -0.44 -11.99 -10.26
CA ASN A 120 0.88 -11.91 -10.86
C ASN A 120 1.16 -10.46 -11.28
N ARG A 121 1.97 -9.75 -10.49
CA ARG A 121 2.32 -8.34 -10.73
C ARG A 121 3.02 -8.11 -12.05
N VAL A 122 3.90 -9.03 -12.45
CA VAL A 122 4.63 -8.92 -13.71
C VAL A 122 3.67 -8.99 -14.89
N ALA A 123 2.72 -9.94 -14.86
CA ALA A 123 1.71 -10.06 -15.90
C ALA A 123 0.79 -8.82 -15.97
N GLY A 124 0.37 -8.31 -14.81
CA GLY A 124 -0.42 -7.06 -14.73
C GLY A 124 0.32 -5.85 -15.28
N ALA A 125 1.60 -5.69 -14.91
CA ALA A 125 2.41 -4.59 -15.39
C ALA A 125 2.65 -4.65 -16.91
N ARG A 126 2.91 -5.83 -17.46
CA ARG A 126 3.03 -6.03 -18.91
C ARG A 126 1.74 -5.73 -19.65
N ALA A 127 0.59 -6.17 -19.12
CA ALA A 127 -0.70 -5.88 -19.71
C ALA A 127 -1.01 -4.37 -19.69
N ALA A 128 -0.67 -3.68 -18.60
CA ALA A 128 -0.80 -2.22 -18.52
C ALA A 128 0.10 -1.51 -19.54
N ALA A 129 1.36 -1.93 -19.68
CA ALA A 129 2.30 -1.37 -20.66
C ALA A 129 1.78 -1.55 -22.10
N LEU A 130 1.29 -2.76 -22.44
CA LEU A 130 0.71 -3.04 -23.75
C LEU A 130 -0.56 -2.21 -24.03
N ALA A 131 -1.29 -1.82 -22.99
CA ALA A 131 -2.46 -0.96 -23.09
C ALA A 131 -2.11 0.55 -23.13
N GLY A 132 -0.83 0.90 -23.17
CA GLY A 132 -0.37 2.28 -23.31
C GLY A 132 0.03 2.97 -22.00
N ALA A 133 0.24 2.23 -20.90
CA ALA A 133 0.83 2.82 -19.71
C ALA A 133 2.28 3.27 -20.01
N GLU A 134 2.59 4.52 -19.71
CA GLU A 134 3.97 5.04 -19.66
C GLU A 134 4.57 4.92 -18.26
N VAL A 135 3.72 4.88 -17.22
CA VAL A 135 4.13 4.74 -15.83
C VAL A 135 3.08 3.98 -15.03
N ILE A 136 3.53 3.08 -14.17
CA ILE A 136 2.67 2.32 -13.26
C ILE A 136 2.79 2.88 -11.84
N VAL A 137 1.65 3.15 -11.20
CA VAL A 137 1.56 3.34 -9.75
C VAL A 137 1.01 2.06 -9.13
N MET A 138 1.84 1.32 -8.40
CA MET A 138 1.45 0.06 -7.77
C MET A 138 0.99 0.30 -6.32
N ASP A 139 -0.29 0.02 -6.04
CA ASP A 139 -0.85 0.11 -4.68
C ASP A 139 -0.74 -1.25 -3.95
N ASP A 140 -0.35 -1.19 -2.67
CA ASP A 140 -0.04 -2.33 -1.79
C ASP A 140 0.93 -3.37 -2.41
N GLY A 141 1.97 -2.85 -3.06
CA GLY A 141 2.94 -3.63 -3.82
C GLY A 141 4.25 -3.98 -3.11
N PHE A 142 4.49 -3.41 -1.93
CA PHE A 142 5.84 -3.33 -1.36
C PHE A 142 6.44 -4.70 -1.02
N GLN A 143 5.62 -5.64 -0.56
CA GLN A 143 6.03 -7.02 -0.27
C GLN A 143 6.09 -7.94 -1.51
N ASN A 144 5.85 -7.44 -2.73
CA ASN A 144 5.96 -8.26 -3.94
C ASN A 144 7.42 -8.26 -4.45
N PRO A 145 8.16 -9.37 -4.42
CA PRO A 145 9.54 -9.38 -4.92
C PRO A 145 9.66 -9.59 -6.44
N SER A 146 8.58 -10.04 -7.11
CA SER A 146 8.63 -10.48 -8.50
C SER A 146 8.71 -9.35 -9.53
N LEU A 147 8.13 -8.19 -9.23
CA LEU A 147 8.13 -7.03 -10.13
C LEU A 147 9.17 -6.02 -9.64
N LEU A 148 10.09 -5.64 -10.52
CA LEU A 148 11.05 -4.56 -10.27
C LEU A 148 10.30 -3.25 -10.01
N LYS A 149 10.74 -2.49 -9.01
CA LYS A 149 10.20 -1.17 -8.67
C LYS A 149 11.33 -0.19 -8.89
N ASP A 150 11.07 0.84 -9.67
CA ASP A 150 12.04 1.90 -9.95
C ASP A 150 12.06 2.94 -8.82
N LEU A 151 10.94 3.07 -8.11
CA LEU A 151 10.82 3.89 -6.91
C LEU A 151 9.80 3.28 -5.95
N SER A 152 10.13 3.20 -4.67
CA SER A 152 9.28 2.65 -3.62
C SER A 152 9.08 3.65 -2.48
N VAL A 153 7.82 4.03 -2.26
CA VAL A 153 7.39 4.90 -1.16
C VAL A 153 6.71 4.06 -0.08
N VAL A 154 7.23 4.16 1.14
CA VAL A 154 6.58 3.57 2.33
C VAL A 154 5.71 4.63 2.99
N VAL A 155 4.42 4.33 3.15
CA VAL A 155 3.46 5.16 3.87
C VAL A 155 3.32 4.64 5.29
N ILE A 156 3.44 5.55 6.25
CA ILE A 156 3.32 5.30 7.68
C ILE A 156 2.24 6.23 8.22
N ASP A 157 1.26 5.66 8.92
CA ASP A 157 0.31 6.45 9.70
C ASP A 157 1.04 7.04 10.92
N GLY A 158 1.06 8.36 11.05
CA GLY A 158 1.78 9.06 12.11
C GLY A 158 1.21 8.86 13.52
N ALA A 159 -0.07 8.46 13.63
CA ALA A 159 -0.67 8.10 14.92
C ALA A 159 -0.38 6.63 15.30
N TYR A 160 -0.30 5.74 14.31
CA TYR A 160 -0.08 4.30 14.55
C TYR A 160 1.40 3.88 14.59
N GLY A 161 2.22 4.47 13.72
CA GLY A 161 3.62 4.10 13.54
C GLY A 161 3.79 2.62 13.13
N PHE A 162 4.60 1.88 13.89
CA PHE A 162 4.92 0.46 13.65
C PHE A 162 4.26 -0.50 14.67
N GLY A 163 3.31 -0.02 15.48
CA GLY A 163 2.69 -0.77 16.57
C GLY A 163 3.73 -1.33 17.55
N ASN A 164 3.58 -2.60 17.97
CA ASN A 164 4.53 -3.26 18.88
C ASN A 164 5.85 -3.73 18.22
N GLN A 165 6.12 -3.33 16.98
CA GLN A 165 7.34 -3.63 16.22
C GLN A 165 7.64 -5.13 16.02
N ARG A 166 6.64 -6.01 16.22
CA ARG A 166 6.77 -7.45 15.94
C ARG A 166 6.13 -7.80 14.61
N LEU A 167 6.68 -8.83 13.98
CA LEU A 167 6.10 -9.41 12.77
C LEU A 167 4.79 -10.14 13.08
N ILE A 168 3.96 -10.30 12.06
CA ILE A 168 2.81 -11.19 12.10
C ILE A 168 3.28 -12.63 12.42
N PRO A 169 2.58 -13.35 13.32
CA PRO A 169 1.33 -13.00 14.00
C PRO A 169 1.47 -12.26 15.35
N ALA A 170 2.67 -12.09 15.90
CA ALA A 170 2.88 -11.43 17.20
C ALA A 170 2.63 -9.91 17.18
N GLY A 171 2.67 -9.31 16.00
CA GLY A 171 2.49 -7.88 15.80
C GLY A 171 2.01 -7.54 14.39
N PRO A 172 1.91 -6.24 14.08
CA PRO A 172 1.30 -5.77 12.85
C PRO A 172 2.25 -5.83 11.65
N LEU A 173 3.56 -5.99 11.85
CA LEU A 173 4.52 -5.85 10.76
C LEU A 173 4.47 -7.04 9.79
N ARG A 174 4.40 -6.73 8.49
CA ARG A 174 4.50 -7.70 7.38
C ARG A 174 5.95 -8.09 7.08
N GLU A 175 6.90 -7.28 7.51
CA GLU A 175 8.34 -7.47 7.41
C GLU A 175 9.05 -6.55 8.42
N SER A 176 10.35 -6.76 8.66
CA SER A 176 11.04 -5.94 9.67
C SER A 176 11.15 -4.49 9.21
N VAL A 177 11.13 -3.54 10.15
CA VAL A 177 11.29 -2.11 9.84
C VAL A 177 12.61 -1.87 9.11
N VAL A 178 13.69 -2.53 9.55
CA VAL A 178 15.02 -2.42 8.95
C VAL A 178 15.02 -2.93 7.52
N ASP A 179 14.53 -4.15 7.27
CA ASP A 179 14.51 -4.74 5.92
C ASP A 179 13.63 -3.93 4.98
N GLY A 180 12.47 -3.46 5.48
CA GLY A 180 11.53 -2.66 4.72
C GLY A 180 12.11 -1.31 4.32
N LEU A 181 12.61 -0.53 5.30
CA LEU A 181 13.18 0.79 5.02
C LEU A 181 14.46 0.73 4.18
N ALA A 182 15.25 -0.34 4.27
CA ALA A 182 16.41 -0.53 3.40
C ALA A 182 16.06 -0.62 1.90
N ARG A 183 14.79 -0.92 1.56
CA ARG A 183 14.30 -0.98 0.16
C ARG A 183 13.38 0.18 -0.21
N ALA A 184 13.17 1.13 0.70
CA ALA A 184 12.40 2.31 0.43
C ALA A 184 13.30 3.40 -0.16
N ASP A 185 12.78 4.17 -1.10
CA ASP A 185 13.45 5.37 -1.62
C ASP A 185 12.97 6.62 -0.88
N ALA A 186 11.72 6.58 -0.39
CA ALA A 186 11.14 7.64 0.41
C ALA A 186 10.12 7.09 1.42
N VAL A 187 9.86 7.88 2.44
CA VAL A 187 8.81 7.64 3.43
C VAL A 187 7.82 8.80 3.43
N VAL A 188 6.53 8.50 3.52
CA VAL A 188 5.47 9.47 3.75
C VAL A 188 4.86 9.21 5.11
N ILE A 189 4.99 10.16 6.04
CA ILE A 189 4.26 10.15 7.30
C ILE A 189 2.91 10.83 7.06
N LEU A 190 1.84 10.06 7.23
CA LEU A 190 0.48 10.52 7.03
C LEU A 190 -0.13 10.95 8.35
N GLY A 191 -0.57 12.21 8.44
CA GLY A 191 -1.05 12.81 9.70
C GLY A 191 0.06 13.33 10.60
N ALA A 192 -0.28 13.67 11.84
CA ALA A 192 0.69 14.09 12.83
C ALA A 192 1.51 12.91 13.33
N ASP A 193 2.82 13.07 13.50
CA ASP A 193 3.70 12.07 14.12
C ASP A 193 3.52 12.09 15.64
N GLN A 194 2.59 11.27 16.15
CA GLN A 194 2.25 11.21 17.57
C GLN A 194 3.13 10.23 18.35
N VAL A 195 3.81 9.33 17.65
CA VAL A 195 4.59 8.23 18.24
C VAL A 195 6.08 8.34 17.95
N GLY A 196 6.54 9.47 17.40
CA GLY A 196 7.95 9.71 17.10
C GLY A 196 8.51 8.77 16.04
N VAL A 197 7.70 8.35 15.06
CA VAL A 197 8.16 7.42 14.02
C VAL A 197 9.25 8.03 13.15
N ARG A 198 9.30 9.37 13.05
CA ARG A 198 10.36 10.08 12.31
C ARG A 198 11.76 9.71 12.80
N GLU A 199 11.94 9.48 14.10
CA GLU A 199 13.21 9.14 14.73
C GLU A 199 13.68 7.72 14.40
N GLN A 200 12.73 6.84 14.06
CA GLN A 200 13.00 5.45 13.69
C GLN A 200 13.37 5.29 12.20
N ILE A 201 13.18 6.34 11.40
CA ILE A 201 13.51 6.34 9.97
C ILE A 201 14.98 6.72 9.77
N PRO A 202 15.76 5.94 9.00
CA PRO A 202 17.14 6.28 8.65
C PRO A 202 17.29 7.70 8.08
N LYS A 203 18.32 8.43 8.53
CA LYS A 203 18.55 9.83 8.15
C LYS A 203 18.76 10.06 6.65
N HIS A 204 19.21 9.04 5.91
CA HIS A 204 19.45 9.14 4.48
C HIS A 204 18.17 9.05 3.64
N LEU A 205 17.06 8.56 4.21
CA LEU A 205 15.80 8.47 3.49
C LEU A 205 15.09 9.83 3.47
N LEU A 206 14.57 10.17 2.29
CA LEU A 206 13.67 11.30 2.13
C LEU A 206 12.40 11.04 2.94
N VAL A 207 12.05 11.96 3.83
CA VAL A 207 10.80 11.90 4.59
C VAL A 207 9.91 13.06 4.21
N LEU A 208 8.75 12.72 3.68
CA LEU A 208 7.66 13.62 3.34
C LEU A 208 6.55 13.49 4.38
N THR A 209 5.73 14.53 4.48
CA THR A 209 4.52 14.50 5.29
C THR A 209 3.31 14.71 4.40
N GLY A 210 2.20 14.07 4.76
CA GLY A 210 0.93 14.18 4.04
C GLY A 210 -0.24 14.28 5.01
N GLN A 211 -1.31 14.94 4.59
CA GLN A 211 -2.56 14.98 5.33
C GLN A 211 -3.70 14.58 4.42
N ILE A 212 -4.60 13.73 4.92
CA ILE A 212 -5.86 13.46 4.24
C ILE A 212 -6.79 14.63 4.56
N VAL A 213 -7.22 15.34 3.53
CA VAL A 213 -8.17 16.43 3.65
C VAL A 213 -9.48 15.99 3.00
N ALA A 214 -10.60 16.25 3.66
CA ALA A 214 -11.90 16.00 3.09
C ALA A 214 -12.06 16.80 1.77
N GLY A 215 -12.56 16.13 0.74
CA GLY A 215 -12.77 16.73 -0.58
C GLY A 215 -13.81 17.86 -0.56
N PRO A 216 -13.99 18.55 -1.71
CA PRO A 216 -14.91 19.70 -1.83
C PRO A 216 -16.37 19.35 -1.48
N GLU A 217 -16.75 18.07 -1.61
CA GLU A 217 -18.03 17.51 -1.16
C GLU A 217 -18.40 17.91 0.28
N ARG A 218 -17.40 18.11 1.16
CA ARG A 218 -17.61 18.54 2.55
C ARG A 218 -18.41 19.84 2.66
N LEU A 219 -18.30 20.72 1.65
CA LEU A 219 -19.00 22.00 1.63
C LEU A 219 -20.52 21.81 1.58
N LYS A 220 -21.00 20.70 0.98
CA LYS A 220 -22.44 20.35 0.95
C LYS A 220 -22.98 19.96 2.32
N LEU A 221 -22.10 19.66 3.29
CA LEU A 221 -22.46 19.24 4.65
C LEU A 221 -22.39 20.39 5.66
N VAL A 222 -21.84 21.55 5.30
CA VAL A 222 -21.71 22.70 6.20
C VAL A 222 -23.10 23.18 6.63
N GLY A 223 -23.30 23.31 7.95
CA GLY A 223 -24.59 23.73 8.53
C GLY A 223 -25.68 22.65 8.51
N ARG A 224 -25.38 21.43 8.07
CA ARG A 224 -26.33 20.31 8.06
C ARG A 224 -26.04 19.31 9.17
N ARG A 225 -27.09 18.72 9.74
CA ARG A 225 -26.96 17.54 10.59
C ARG A 225 -26.75 16.33 9.67
N ALA A 226 -25.69 15.56 9.92
CA ALA A 226 -25.37 14.36 9.17
C ALA A 226 -25.16 13.19 10.14
N VAL A 227 -25.37 11.97 9.63
CA VAL A 227 -25.01 10.73 10.33
C VAL A 227 -23.75 10.20 9.67
N ALA A 228 -22.71 9.98 10.45
CA ALA A 228 -21.46 9.37 9.98
C ALA A 228 -21.51 7.86 10.22
N PHE A 229 -21.09 7.08 9.22
CA PHE A 229 -20.91 5.64 9.32
C PHE A 229 -19.71 5.19 8.48
N ALA A 230 -19.11 4.06 8.84
CA ALA A 230 -18.07 3.39 8.07
C ALA A 230 -18.22 1.88 8.23
N GLY A 231 -18.06 1.13 7.14
CA GLY A 231 -18.01 -0.34 7.15
C GLY A 231 -16.57 -0.82 7.39
N ILE A 232 -16.41 -1.99 8.04
CA ILE A 232 -15.10 -2.59 8.40
C ILE A 232 -14.95 -4.02 7.91
#